data_AF-A0A9N8PCE6-F1
#
_entry.id   AF-A0A9N8PCE6-F1
#
_cell.length_a   1.000
_cell.length_b   1.000
_cell.length_c   1.000
_cell.angle_alpha   90.00
_cell.angle_beta   90.00
_cell.angle_gamma   90.00
#
_symmetry.space_group_name_H-M   'P 1'
#
loop_
_entity.id
_entity.type
_entity.pdbx_description
1 polymer ?
#
loop_
_entity_poly.entity_id
_entity_poly.type
_entity_poly.pdbx_seq_one_letter_code
_entity_poly.pdbx_strand_id
1 'polypeptide(L)'
;MLTVAALSSLILSLATAAAIKEPQQLLVDPEAMDPAVGQADFKKFAIEDMSDAKFRLHHHAAKTLLSDQSYLVLREGEIERRQSEIWNYLWSLGLDCGYWPDGETEGSQEEPVRVYMSSGRIFDADPERVPQDAVVALQNLTEQEHKNRRDMRRRQMCNFDQSDNDNDKKSSSDDDGSVRVPEPTWKVTVPDEYMQYLIPDSVLDEENQKIENCWREKAEKEKKDILAGKKSVRDLKMPDLSKCKKFENHMLYQTT
;
A
#
# COMPACT_ATOMS: atom_id res chain seq x y z
N MET A 1 14.60 53.87 33.98
CA MET A 1 14.12 53.64 35.36
C MET A 1 12.61 53.83 35.37
N LEU A 2 11.88 53.22 36.32
CA LEU A 2 10.44 52.93 36.27
C LEU A 2 10.13 51.83 35.23
N THR A 3 9.48 50.66 35.48
CA THR A 3 8.74 50.07 36.63
C THR A 3 7.45 50.83 37.01
N VAL A 4 6.26 50.26 37.25
CA VAL A 4 5.74 48.90 37.62
C VAL A 4 4.37 48.72 36.89
N ALA A 5 4.04 47.65 36.15
CA ALA A 5 3.51 46.30 36.51
C ALA A 5 2.06 46.22 37.06
N ALA A 6 1.45 45.01 36.97
CA ALA A 6 0.10 44.57 37.41
C ALA A 6 -1.12 45.04 36.58
N LEU A 7 -2.31 44.40 36.62
CA LEU A 7 -2.77 42.97 36.55
C LEU A 7 -4.30 42.93 36.74
N SER A 8 -4.98 41.83 36.35
CA SER A 8 -6.38 41.47 36.70
C SER A 8 -7.52 42.33 36.10
N SER A 9 -8.78 41.89 35.90
CA SER A 9 -9.40 40.53 35.80
C SER A 9 -10.90 40.61 35.41
N LEU A 10 -11.43 39.58 34.72
CA LEU A 10 -12.74 38.86 34.87
C LEU A 10 -13.94 39.51 35.64
N ILE A 11 -15.24 39.30 35.33
CA ILE A 11 -15.96 38.44 34.33
C ILE A 11 -16.98 39.32 33.50
N LEU A 12 -18.31 39.19 33.30
CA LEU A 12 -19.40 38.22 33.64
C LEU A 12 -20.66 38.32 32.70
N SER A 13 -20.89 37.35 31.80
CA SER A 13 -22.23 36.84 31.31
C SER A 13 -23.27 37.80 30.64
N LEU A 14 -24.41 37.42 30.04
CA LEU A 14 -25.07 36.12 29.65
C LEU A 14 -26.06 36.31 28.46
N ALA A 15 -26.44 35.22 27.76
CA ALA A 15 -27.76 34.98 27.07
C ALA A 15 -28.16 35.82 25.81
N THR A 16 -28.94 35.36 24.81
CA THR A 16 -29.51 34.02 24.45
C THR A 16 -29.97 33.90 22.97
N ALA A 17 -29.65 32.76 22.33
CA ALA A 17 -30.45 31.89 21.43
C ALA A 17 -31.30 32.38 20.21
N ALA A 18 -31.43 31.45 19.24
CA ALA A 18 -32.45 31.31 18.16
C ALA A 18 -32.36 32.23 16.90
N ALA A 19 -32.57 31.75 15.65
CA ALA A 19 -32.65 30.36 15.16
C ALA A 19 -32.30 30.21 13.65
N ILE A 20 -31.50 29.16 13.37
CA ILE A 20 -31.45 28.25 12.20
C ILE A 20 -32.09 28.68 10.86
N LYS A 21 -31.28 28.66 9.79
CA LYS A 21 -31.62 27.95 8.53
C LYS A 21 -30.37 27.33 7.90
N GLU A 22 -30.52 26.12 7.34
CA GLU A 22 -29.40 25.18 7.14
C GLU A 22 -28.60 25.39 5.84
N PRO A 23 -27.30 25.08 5.90
CA PRO A 23 -26.67 24.25 4.88
C PRO A 23 -26.18 22.91 5.48
N GLN A 24 -26.59 21.82 4.81
CA GLN A 24 -26.15 20.41 4.90
C GLN A 24 -25.22 19.97 6.05
N GLN A 25 -25.67 18.97 6.83
CA GLN A 25 -24.88 18.33 7.88
C GLN A 25 -23.59 17.69 7.34
N LEU A 26 -22.45 18.11 7.90
CA LEU A 26 -21.19 17.38 7.83
C LEU A 26 -21.30 16.20 8.82
N LEU A 27 -21.31 14.96 8.32
CA LEU A 27 -21.48 13.74 9.13
C LEU A 27 -20.18 13.27 9.84
N VAL A 28 -19.29 14.23 10.10
CA VAL A 28 -18.08 14.06 10.91
C VAL A 28 -18.00 15.26 11.84
N ASP A 29 -18.25 15.02 13.12
CA ASP A 29 -18.02 16.01 14.16
C ASP A 29 -16.49 16.20 14.33
N PRO A 30 -15.93 17.41 14.22
CA PRO A 30 -14.50 17.61 14.47
C PRO A 30 -14.12 17.31 15.92
N GLU A 31 -15.08 17.37 16.86
CA GLU A 31 -14.92 16.97 18.26
C GLU A 31 -14.96 15.43 18.46
N ALA A 32 -15.28 14.65 17.43
CA ALA A 32 -15.23 13.18 17.47
C ALA A 32 -13.85 12.60 17.08
N MET A 33 -12.88 13.43 16.70
CA MET A 33 -11.46 13.06 16.74
C MET A 33 -10.93 13.30 18.17
N ASP A 34 -10.84 12.21 18.94
CA ASP A 34 -10.21 12.18 20.25
C ASP A 34 -8.81 12.85 20.18
N PRO A 35 -8.50 13.86 21.01
CA PRO A 35 -7.21 14.56 20.96
C PRO A 35 -6.00 13.63 21.18
N ALA A 36 -6.19 12.40 21.65
CA ALA A 36 -5.17 11.35 21.67
C ALA A 36 -4.60 10.98 20.27
N VAL A 37 -5.31 11.26 19.18
CA VAL A 37 -4.86 11.01 17.79
C VAL A 37 -3.65 11.88 17.39
N GLY A 38 -3.36 12.95 18.14
CA GLY A 38 -2.31 13.91 17.81
C GLY A 38 -0.86 13.48 18.08
N GLN A 39 -0.61 12.37 18.79
CA GLN A 39 0.75 12.03 19.22
C GLN A 39 1.02 10.53 19.36
N ALA A 40 1.37 9.88 18.24
CA ALA A 40 1.93 8.53 18.24
C ALA A 40 3.34 8.54 18.89
N ASP A 41 3.50 7.86 20.03
CA ASP A 41 4.76 7.82 20.80
C ASP A 41 5.78 6.84 20.18
N PHE A 42 6.26 7.18 18.98
CA PHE A 42 7.28 6.41 18.27
C PHE A 42 8.63 6.49 18.98
N LYS A 43 9.38 5.39 18.97
CA LYS A 43 10.72 5.37 19.56
C LYS A 43 11.63 6.34 18.81
N LYS A 44 12.07 7.40 19.50
CA LYS A 44 13.00 8.38 18.95
C LYS A 44 14.38 7.80 18.66
N PHE A 45 14.96 8.24 17.55
CA PHE A 45 16.37 8.08 17.20
C PHE A 45 17.17 9.26 17.71
N ALA A 46 18.40 9.03 18.17
CA ALA A 46 19.26 10.07 18.76
C ALA A 46 19.62 11.23 17.80
N ILE A 47 19.36 11.09 16.50
CA ILE A 47 19.53 12.14 15.49
C ILE A 47 18.32 13.07 15.33
N GLU A 48 17.13 12.69 15.79
CA GLU A 48 15.93 13.53 15.71
C GLU A 48 16.05 14.77 16.60
N ASP A 49 16.46 14.58 17.85
CA ASP A 49 16.67 15.68 18.83
C ASP A 49 17.99 16.46 18.59
N MET A 50 18.63 16.31 17.43
CA MET A 50 19.78 17.13 17.03
C MET A 50 19.34 18.38 16.25
N SER A 51 19.90 19.54 16.59
CA SER A 51 19.88 20.73 15.71
C SER A 51 20.65 20.46 14.41
N ASP A 52 20.31 21.12 13.31
CA ASP A 52 20.90 20.82 11.98
C ASP A 52 22.42 20.94 11.91
N ALA A 53 23.03 21.88 12.65
CA ALA A 53 24.49 21.98 12.74
C ALA A 53 25.11 20.73 13.39
N LYS A 54 24.51 20.25 14.49
CA LYS A 54 24.89 19.01 15.18
C LYS A 54 24.64 17.78 14.30
N PHE A 55 23.51 17.74 13.58
CA PHE A 55 23.22 16.66 12.62
C PHE A 55 24.23 16.62 11.47
N ARG A 56 24.58 17.76 10.86
CA ARG A 56 25.59 17.83 9.78
C ARG A 56 26.97 17.37 10.25
N LEU A 57 27.39 17.79 11.45
CA LEU A 57 28.64 17.31 12.07
C LEU A 57 28.59 15.80 12.35
N HIS A 58 27.47 15.30 12.86
CA HIS A 58 27.27 13.86 13.10
C HIS A 58 27.20 13.04 11.80
N HIS A 59 26.58 13.56 10.74
CA HIS A 59 26.57 12.98 9.40
C HIS A 59 28.00 12.79 8.89
N HIS A 60 28.80 13.86 8.85
CA HIS A 60 30.20 13.76 8.41
C HIS A 60 31.03 12.82 9.30
N ALA A 61 30.96 12.97 10.63
CA ALA A 61 31.73 12.13 11.54
C ALA A 61 31.37 10.64 11.44
N ALA A 62 30.08 10.30 11.40
CA ALA A 62 29.62 8.92 11.23
C ALA A 62 29.95 8.37 9.83
N LYS A 63 29.85 9.19 8.78
CA LYS A 63 30.21 8.79 7.41
C LYS A 63 31.71 8.60 7.21
N THR A 64 32.57 9.28 7.98
CA THR A 64 34.03 9.06 7.97
C THR A 64 34.47 7.91 8.88
N LEU A 65 33.71 7.61 9.94
CA LEU A 65 33.98 6.47 10.85
C LEU A 65 33.51 5.12 10.27
N LEU A 66 32.42 5.15 9.48
CA LEU A 66 31.87 4.00 8.77
C LEU A 66 32.34 3.98 7.31
N SER A 67 32.06 2.90 6.58
CA SER A 67 32.08 2.95 5.11
C SER A 67 30.78 3.57 4.58
N ASP A 68 30.77 4.13 3.37
CA ASP A 68 29.54 4.64 2.73
C ASP A 68 28.42 3.58 2.70
N GLN A 69 28.75 2.30 2.46
CA GLN A 69 27.78 1.20 2.51
C GLN A 69 27.25 0.92 3.93
N SER A 70 28.12 0.96 4.94
CA SER A 70 27.72 0.78 6.34
C SER A 70 26.92 1.97 6.87
N TYR A 71 27.20 3.18 6.36
CA TYR A 71 26.45 4.38 6.66
C TYR A 71 25.06 4.36 6.00
N LEU A 72 24.96 3.91 4.73
CA LEU A 72 23.69 3.68 4.04
C LEU A 72 22.78 2.74 4.85
N VAL A 73 23.23 1.51 5.11
CA VAL A 73 22.43 0.49 5.82
C VAL A 73 21.95 0.98 7.19
N LEU A 74 22.77 1.78 7.90
CA LEU A 74 22.36 2.40 9.16
C LEU A 74 21.23 3.42 8.98
N ARG A 75 21.27 4.27 7.96
CA ARG A 75 20.24 5.29 7.70
C ARG A 75 18.98 4.74 7.04
N GLU A 76 19.15 3.79 6.12
CA GLU A 76 18.07 3.01 5.52
C GLU A 76 17.27 2.31 6.63
N GLY A 77 17.93 1.58 7.53
CA GLY A 77 17.27 0.94 8.68
C GLY A 77 16.63 1.89 9.71
N GLU A 78 17.11 3.13 9.87
CA GLU A 78 16.41 4.16 10.66
C GLU A 78 15.12 4.63 9.95
N ILE A 79 15.19 4.86 8.64
CA ILE A 79 14.08 5.32 7.78
C ILE A 79 12.99 4.25 7.66
N GLU A 80 13.36 3.03 7.25
CA GLU A 80 12.46 1.87 7.10
C GLU A 80 11.73 1.57 8.41
N ARG A 81 12.44 1.63 9.54
CA ARG A 81 11.86 1.42 10.87
C ARG A 81 10.80 2.48 11.18
N ARG A 82 11.06 3.77 10.96
CA ARG A 82 10.06 4.81 11.24
C ARG A 82 8.88 4.73 10.28
N GLN A 83 9.11 4.46 8.99
CA GLN A 83 8.04 4.20 8.03
C GLN A 83 7.17 3.04 8.49
N SER A 84 7.77 1.93 8.93
CA SER A 84 7.06 0.76 9.48
C SER A 84 6.30 1.08 10.76
N GLU A 85 6.88 1.84 11.68
CA GLU A 85 6.22 2.29 12.92
C GLU A 85 4.96 3.12 12.59
N ILE A 86 5.03 4.02 11.61
CA ILE A 86 3.87 4.83 11.18
C ILE A 86 2.85 3.99 10.39
N TRP A 87 3.26 3.14 9.45
CA TRP A 87 2.35 2.26 8.70
C TRP A 87 1.51 1.38 9.62
N ASN A 88 2.13 0.79 10.65
CA ASN A 88 1.42 -0.02 11.64
C ASN A 88 0.44 0.81 12.49
N TYR A 89 0.75 2.07 12.80
CA TYR A 89 -0.16 2.97 13.50
C TYR A 89 -1.38 3.35 12.64
N LEU A 90 -1.17 3.67 11.36
CA LEU A 90 -2.27 3.96 10.42
C LEU A 90 -3.18 2.74 10.23
N TRP A 91 -2.57 1.56 10.04
CA TRP A 91 -3.30 0.31 9.93
C TRP A 91 -4.12 -0.01 11.19
N SER A 92 -3.59 0.24 12.39
CA SER A 92 -4.32 0.01 13.65
C SER A 92 -5.47 0.99 13.88
N LEU A 93 -5.42 2.19 13.29
CA LEU A 93 -6.55 3.13 13.21
C LEU A 93 -7.54 2.82 12.07
N GLY A 94 -7.23 1.85 11.21
CA GLY A 94 -8.02 1.54 10.02
C GLY A 94 -7.96 2.62 8.95
N LEU A 95 -6.82 3.30 8.79
CA LEU A 95 -6.61 4.40 7.85
C LEU A 95 -5.71 4.02 6.67
N ASP A 96 -6.15 4.37 5.46
CA ASP A 96 -5.35 4.43 4.24
C ASP A 96 -4.99 5.90 3.95
N CYS A 97 -3.69 6.20 3.91
CA CYS A 97 -3.16 7.52 3.60
C CYS A 97 -2.51 7.62 2.21
N GLY A 98 -2.58 6.55 1.40
CA GLY A 98 -1.81 6.43 0.18
C GLY A 98 -0.29 6.45 0.42
N TYR A 99 0.47 6.67 -0.66
CA TYR A 99 1.93 6.70 -0.62
C TYR A 99 2.45 8.05 -0.08
N TRP A 100 2.67 8.17 1.24
CA TRP A 100 2.99 9.46 1.87
C TRP A 100 4.48 9.83 2.10
N PRO A 101 5.51 8.95 2.10
CA PRO A 101 6.86 9.36 2.49
C PRO A 101 7.53 10.25 1.43
N ASP A 102 7.14 10.11 0.16
CA ASP A 102 7.52 11.00 -0.93
C ASP A 102 6.25 11.70 -1.43
N GLY A 103 5.97 12.88 -0.89
CA GLY A 103 4.94 13.76 -1.45
C GLY A 103 5.33 14.15 -2.87
N GLU A 104 4.36 14.12 -3.79
CA GLU A 104 4.53 14.25 -5.24
C GLU A 104 5.26 13.06 -5.88
N THR A 105 4.49 11.97 -6.10
CA THR A 105 4.78 11.02 -7.19
C THR A 105 4.54 11.71 -8.54
N GLU A 106 5.45 12.58 -8.96
CA GLU A 106 5.55 12.99 -10.36
C GLU A 106 5.73 11.73 -11.21
N GLY A 107 4.73 11.38 -12.01
CA GLY A 107 4.69 10.08 -12.69
C GLY A 107 3.83 9.02 -12.00
N SER A 108 2.67 9.40 -11.46
CA SER A 108 1.50 8.52 -11.57
C SER A 108 1.17 8.33 -13.06
N GLN A 109 1.89 7.42 -13.72
CA GLN A 109 1.40 6.81 -14.95
C GLN A 109 0.08 6.14 -14.58
N GLU A 110 -1.02 6.59 -15.16
CA GLU A 110 -2.31 5.95 -14.96
C GLU A 110 -2.16 4.50 -15.43
N GLU A 111 -2.31 3.53 -14.52
CA GLU A 111 -2.05 2.14 -14.85
C GLU A 111 -3.02 1.72 -15.98
N PRO A 112 -2.50 1.32 -17.15
CA PRO A 112 -3.35 1.08 -18.32
C PRO A 112 -4.37 -0.02 -18.01
N VAL A 113 -5.64 0.28 -18.28
CA VAL A 113 -6.78 -0.56 -17.88
C VAL A 113 -6.64 -1.96 -18.51
N ARG A 114 -6.57 -2.99 -17.66
CA ARG A 114 -6.21 -4.37 -18.05
C ARG A 114 -7.11 -5.41 -17.41
N VAL A 115 -7.34 -6.51 -18.13
CA VAL A 115 -7.93 -7.74 -17.58
C VAL A 115 -6.88 -8.83 -17.47
N TYR A 116 -6.67 -9.33 -16.25
CA TYR A 116 -5.64 -10.31 -15.91
C TYR A 116 -6.27 -11.71 -15.78
N MET A 117 -6.03 -12.58 -16.77
CA MET A 117 -6.48 -13.97 -16.74
C MET A 117 -5.49 -14.86 -15.97
N SER A 118 -5.98 -15.90 -15.28
CA SER A 118 -5.11 -16.78 -14.48
C SER A 118 -4.15 -17.64 -15.29
N SER A 119 -4.30 -17.69 -16.61
CA SER A 119 -3.35 -18.31 -17.53
C SER A 119 -2.08 -17.48 -17.75
N GLY A 120 -1.91 -16.34 -17.06
CA GLY A 120 -0.83 -15.37 -17.27
C GLY A 120 -1.08 -14.40 -18.43
N ARG A 121 -2.18 -14.57 -19.18
CA ARG A 121 -2.56 -13.67 -20.28
C ARG A 121 -3.12 -12.36 -19.72
N ILE A 122 -2.63 -11.24 -20.24
CA ILE A 122 -3.10 -9.89 -19.90
C ILE A 122 -3.75 -9.29 -21.15
N PHE A 123 -5.00 -8.88 -21.04
CA PHE A 123 -5.75 -8.26 -22.13
C PHE A 123 -5.85 -6.76 -21.90
N ASP A 124 -5.76 -6.00 -23.00
CA ASP A 124 -6.13 -4.59 -23.02
C ASP A 124 -7.63 -4.46 -22.68
N ALA A 125 -7.98 -3.43 -21.92
CA ALA A 125 -9.35 -3.14 -21.51
C ALA A 125 -9.66 -1.63 -21.53
N ASP A 126 -8.83 -0.86 -22.23
CA ASP A 126 -9.04 0.55 -22.52
C ASP A 126 -10.23 0.75 -23.49
N PRO A 127 -11.30 1.47 -23.08
CA PRO A 127 -12.48 1.69 -23.93
C PRO A 127 -12.23 2.47 -25.23
N GLU A 128 -11.08 3.13 -25.40
CA GLU A 128 -10.72 3.77 -26.68
C GLU A 128 -10.20 2.76 -27.72
N ARG A 129 -9.70 1.59 -27.28
CA ARG A 129 -9.13 0.54 -28.15
C ARG A 129 -9.95 -0.75 -28.18
N VAL A 130 -10.69 -1.05 -27.11
CA VAL A 130 -11.40 -2.32 -26.91
C VAL A 130 -12.91 -2.08 -26.76
N PRO A 131 -13.77 -2.70 -27.59
CA PRO A 131 -15.22 -2.60 -27.45
C PRO A 131 -15.71 -2.98 -26.05
N GLN A 132 -16.64 -2.20 -25.51
CA GLN A 132 -17.09 -2.32 -24.12
C GLN A 132 -17.73 -3.70 -23.80
N ASP A 133 -18.35 -4.33 -24.78
CA ASP A 133 -18.88 -5.70 -24.72
C ASP A 133 -17.75 -6.74 -24.62
N ALA A 134 -16.64 -6.57 -25.35
CA ALA A 134 -15.45 -7.41 -25.22
C ALA A 134 -14.77 -7.25 -23.85
N VAL A 135 -14.68 -6.02 -23.32
CA VAL A 135 -14.19 -5.77 -21.96
C VAL A 135 -15.05 -6.48 -20.91
N VAL A 136 -16.38 -6.36 -21.01
CA VAL A 136 -17.32 -7.02 -20.09
C VAL A 136 -17.25 -8.55 -20.23
N ALA A 137 -17.10 -9.10 -21.44
CA ALA A 137 -16.91 -10.53 -21.66
C ALA A 137 -15.63 -11.05 -20.96
N LEU A 138 -14.49 -10.37 -21.15
CA LEU A 138 -13.21 -10.71 -20.51
C LEU A 138 -13.29 -10.63 -18.97
N GLN A 139 -13.97 -9.63 -18.43
CA GLN A 139 -14.22 -9.51 -16.99
C GLN A 139 -15.08 -10.67 -16.46
N ASN A 140 -16.14 -11.05 -17.17
CA ASN A 140 -16.99 -12.19 -16.80
C ASN A 140 -16.21 -13.52 -16.81
N LEU A 141 -15.30 -13.73 -17.76
CA LEU A 141 -14.42 -14.91 -17.79
C LEU A 141 -13.48 -14.94 -16.58
N THR A 142 -12.95 -13.78 -16.17
CA THR A 142 -12.11 -13.64 -14.97
C THR A 142 -12.89 -13.97 -13.69
N GLU A 143 -14.13 -13.49 -13.59
CA GLU A 143 -15.01 -13.79 -12.46
C GLU A 143 -15.42 -15.27 -12.43
N GLN A 144 -15.62 -15.90 -13.60
CA GLN A 144 -15.87 -17.34 -13.73
C GLN A 144 -14.66 -18.16 -13.28
N GLU A 145 -13.43 -17.80 -13.68
CA GLU A 145 -12.22 -18.44 -13.16
C GLU A 145 -12.11 -18.30 -11.64
N HIS A 146 -12.47 -17.15 -11.07
CA HIS A 146 -12.48 -16.96 -9.62
C HIS A 146 -13.51 -17.87 -8.95
N LYS A 147 -14.75 -17.94 -9.48
CA LYS A 147 -15.82 -18.82 -8.97
C LYS A 147 -15.39 -20.28 -9.01
N ASN A 148 -14.91 -20.77 -10.15
CA ASN A 148 -14.41 -22.13 -10.32
C ASN A 148 -13.28 -22.44 -9.32
N ARG A 149 -12.32 -21.53 -9.14
CA ARG A 149 -11.17 -21.68 -8.23
C ARG A 149 -11.61 -21.72 -6.77
N ARG A 150 -12.61 -20.92 -6.41
CA ARG A 150 -13.24 -20.88 -5.08
C ARG A 150 -13.97 -22.19 -4.77
N ASP A 151 -14.76 -22.71 -5.71
CA ASP A 151 -15.47 -23.97 -5.54
C ASP A 151 -14.55 -25.19 -5.58
N MET A 152 -13.48 -25.16 -6.37
CA MET A 152 -12.44 -26.21 -6.35
C MET A 152 -11.75 -26.27 -4.98
N ARG A 153 -11.34 -25.12 -4.42
CA ARG A 153 -10.78 -25.04 -3.04
C ARG A 153 -11.79 -25.52 -1.98
N ARG A 154 -13.06 -25.11 -2.09
CA ARG A 154 -14.13 -25.57 -1.20
C ARG A 154 -14.30 -27.09 -1.24
N ARG A 155 -14.32 -27.69 -2.43
CA ARG A 155 -14.38 -29.16 -2.59
C ARG A 155 -13.15 -29.85 -2.00
N GLN A 156 -11.94 -29.30 -2.21
CA GLN A 156 -10.73 -29.85 -1.59
C GLN A 156 -10.80 -29.83 -0.06
N MET A 157 -11.29 -28.75 0.54
CA MET A 157 -11.48 -28.66 1.99
C MET A 157 -12.55 -29.65 2.49
N CYS A 158 -13.74 -29.68 1.88
CA CYS A 158 -14.82 -30.57 2.31
C CYS A 158 -14.55 -32.07 2.05
N ASN A 159 -13.69 -32.41 1.08
CA ASN A 159 -13.29 -33.79 0.81
C ASN A 159 -12.14 -34.25 1.71
N PHE A 160 -11.42 -33.35 2.38
CA PHE A 160 -10.31 -33.69 3.29
C PHE A 160 -10.81 -34.51 4.49
N ASP A 161 -12.00 -34.19 4.99
CA ASP A 161 -12.68 -34.90 6.08
C ASP A 161 -13.17 -36.32 5.68
N GLN A 162 -12.98 -36.75 4.42
CA GLN A 162 -13.36 -38.09 3.94
C GLN A 162 -12.18 -39.03 3.65
N SER A 163 -10.93 -38.57 3.67
CA SER A 163 -9.77 -39.43 3.37
C SER A 163 -9.22 -40.25 4.56
N ASP A 164 -9.65 -39.97 5.79
CA ASP A 164 -9.15 -40.63 7.01
C ASP A 164 -9.70 -42.07 7.24
N ASN A 165 -10.35 -42.66 6.24
CA ASN A 165 -10.70 -44.09 6.21
C ASN A 165 -10.45 -44.71 4.83
N ASP A 166 -9.18 -44.79 4.43
CA ASP A 166 -8.70 -46.03 3.82
C ASP A 166 -7.23 -46.28 4.13
N ASN A 167 -6.92 -47.50 4.60
CA ASN A 167 -5.54 -47.93 4.78
C ASN A 167 -5.05 -48.52 3.46
N ASP A 168 -4.05 -47.91 2.82
CA ASP A 168 -2.93 -48.75 2.40
C ASP A 168 -1.57 -48.05 2.30
N LYS A 169 -0.52 -48.81 2.52
CA LYS A 169 0.86 -48.38 2.34
C LYS A 169 1.32 -48.75 0.94
N LYS A 170 1.80 -47.77 0.16
CA LYS A 170 2.94 -48.05 -0.72
C LYS A 170 3.84 -46.85 -0.96
N SER A 171 5.13 -47.14 -0.90
CA SER A 171 6.22 -46.22 -1.23
C SER A 171 6.53 -46.27 -2.72
N SER A 172 7.31 -45.26 -3.15
CA SER A 172 8.36 -45.37 -4.17
C SER A 172 8.00 -45.97 -5.54
N SER A 173 7.90 -45.07 -6.53
CA SER A 173 8.63 -45.23 -7.78
C SER A 173 8.85 -43.86 -8.41
N ASP A 174 10.11 -43.49 -8.61
CA ASP A 174 10.47 -42.50 -9.63
C ASP A 174 10.06 -43.06 -10.99
N ASP A 175 9.37 -42.27 -11.81
CA ASP A 175 9.08 -42.62 -13.20
C ASP A 175 9.29 -41.37 -14.08
N ASP A 176 10.26 -41.43 -14.99
CA ASP A 176 10.69 -40.32 -15.84
C ASP A 176 9.78 -40.19 -17.06
N GLY A 177 8.54 -39.82 -16.78
CA GLY A 177 7.57 -39.36 -17.76
C GLY A 177 7.12 -37.96 -17.40
N SER A 178 7.14 -37.03 -18.36
CA SER A 178 6.56 -35.68 -18.15
C SER A 178 5.04 -35.77 -18.02
N VAL A 179 4.57 -36.09 -16.83
CA VAL A 179 3.15 -35.99 -16.45
C VAL A 179 2.76 -34.55 -16.66
N ARG A 180 2.04 -34.30 -17.76
CA ARG A 180 1.33 -33.05 -17.98
C ARG A 180 0.32 -32.93 -16.85
N VAL A 181 0.70 -32.23 -15.78
CA VAL A 181 -0.20 -31.84 -14.69
C VAL A 181 -1.43 -31.26 -15.38
N PRO A 182 -2.62 -31.88 -15.24
CA PRO A 182 -3.78 -31.49 -16.02
C PRO A 182 -4.04 -30.00 -15.83
N GLU A 183 -4.24 -29.27 -16.94
CA GLU A 183 -4.59 -27.85 -16.93
C GLU A 183 -5.65 -27.61 -15.85
N PRO A 184 -5.38 -26.81 -14.81
CA PRO A 184 -6.22 -26.81 -13.62
C PRO A 184 -7.68 -26.52 -13.98
N THR A 185 -8.59 -27.43 -13.61
CA THR A 185 -9.98 -27.54 -14.11
C THR A 185 -10.90 -26.35 -13.77
N TRP A 186 -10.33 -25.30 -13.20
CA TRP A 186 -10.98 -24.03 -12.90
C TRP A 186 -10.59 -22.88 -13.85
N LYS A 187 -9.51 -23.04 -14.65
CA LYS A 187 -9.18 -22.14 -15.76
C LYS A 187 -10.33 -22.11 -16.78
N VAL A 188 -10.49 -20.98 -17.47
CA VAL A 188 -11.52 -20.81 -18.51
C VAL A 188 -10.86 -20.58 -19.86
N THR A 189 -11.35 -21.28 -20.89
CA THR A 189 -10.95 -21.05 -22.28
C THR A 189 -11.49 -19.70 -22.74
N VAL A 190 -10.61 -18.73 -22.98
CA VAL A 190 -10.95 -17.45 -23.60
C VAL A 190 -11.22 -17.67 -25.10
N PRO A 191 -12.39 -17.26 -25.64
CA PRO A 191 -12.69 -17.35 -27.06
C PRO A 191 -11.73 -16.56 -27.96
N ASP A 192 -11.49 -17.08 -29.18
CA ASP A 192 -10.52 -16.53 -30.14
C ASP A 192 -10.82 -15.07 -30.54
N GLU A 193 -12.09 -14.66 -30.53
CA GLU A 193 -12.54 -13.29 -30.81
C GLU A 193 -11.96 -12.22 -29.85
N TYR A 194 -11.54 -12.60 -28.64
CA TYR A 194 -10.88 -11.70 -27.69
C TYR A 194 -9.34 -11.78 -27.75
N MET A 195 -8.78 -12.78 -28.44
CA MET A 195 -7.32 -12.95 -28.53
C MET A 195 -6.61 -11.82 -29.29
N GLN A 196 -7.36 -11.04 -30.09
CA GLN A 196 -6.87 -9.81 -30.72
C GLN A 196 -6.58 -8.66 -29.72
N TYR A 197 -7.11 -8.74 -28.49
CA TYR A 197 -6.85 -7.77 -27.40
C TYR A 197 -5.79 -8.26 -26.41
N LEU A 198 -5.14 -9.40 -26.67
CA LEU A 198 -4.05 -9.91 -25.86
C LEU A 198 -2.82 -8.99 -26.00
N ILE A 199 -2.32 -8.45 -24.88
CA ILE A 199 -1.08 -7.68 -24.87
C ILE A 199 0.09 -8.68 -25.07
N PRO A 200 0.96 -8.50 -26.07
CA PRO A 200 2.08 -9.42 -26.29
C PRO A 200 3.10 -9.36 -25.15
N ASP A 201 3.66 -10.51 -24.78
CA ASP A 201 4.65 -10.62 -23.70
C ASP A 201 5.83 -9.64 -23.86
N SER A 202 6.28 -9.38 -25.09
CA SER A 202 7.35 -8.41 -25.35
C SER A 202 7.01 -6.96 -24.98
N VAL A 203 5.73 -6.56 -25.04
CA VAL A 203 5.27 -5.24 -24.60
C VAL A 203 5.26 -5.18 -23.07
N LEU A 204 4.81 -6.26 -22.42
CA LEU A 204 4.82 -6.40 -20.97
C LEU A 204 6.26 -6.40 -20.41
N ASP A 205 7.19 -7.11 -21.05
CA ASP A 205 8.61 -7.13 -20.70
C ASP A 205 9.26 -5.74 -20.83
N GLU A 206 8.93 -4.99 -21.89
CA GLU A 206 9.39 -3.61 -22.06
C GLU A 206 8.85 -2.67 -20.98
N GLU A 207 7.58 -2.82 -20.58
CA GLU A 207 6.96 -2.05 -19.50
C GLU A 207 7.57 -2.40 -18.13
N ASN A 208 7.71 -3.69 -17.84
CA ASN A 208 8.35 -4.19 -16.63
C ASN A 208 9.79 -3.65 -16.52
N GLN A 209 10.56 -3.64 -17.61
CA GLN A 209 11.90 -3.03 -17.63
C GLN A 209 11.87 -1.52 -17.39
N LYS A 210 10.91 -0.77 -17.95
CA LYS A 210 10.73 0.67 -17.68
C LYS A 210 10.43 0.92 -16.20
N ILE A 211 9.53 0.11 -15.61
CA ILE A 211 9.15 0.16 -14.19
C ILE A 211 10.35 -0.20 -13.29
N GLU A 212 11.06 -1.30 -13.56
CA GLU A 212 12.28 -1.69 -12.83
C GLU A 212 13.36 -0.61 -12.88
N ASN A 213 13.61 -0.02 -14.06
CA ASN A 213 14.58 1.05 -14.21
C ASN A 213 14.17 2.28 -13.39
N CYS A 214 12.88 2.65 -13.39
CA CYS A 214 12.36 3.74 -12.57
C CYS A 214 12.56 3.49 -11.07
N TRP A 215 12.22 2.30 -10.56
CA TRP A 215 12.47 1.93 -9.15
C TRP A 215 13.96 1.92 -8.81
N ARG A 216 14.82 1.44 -9.73
CA ARG A 216 16.27 1.41 -9.56
C ARG A 216 16.87 2.82 -9.52
N GLU A 217 16.42 3.71 -10.40
CA GLU A 217 16.82 5.13 -10.40
C GLU A 217 16.33 5.86 -9.14
N LYS A 218 15.11 5.57 -8.68
CA LYS A 218 14.58 6.10 -7.41
C LYS A 218 15.45 5.66 -6.22
N ALA A 219 15.72 4.36 -6.08
CA ALA A 219 16.56 3.83 -5.01
C ALA A 219 17.99 4.40 -5.06
N GLU A 220 18.59 4.55 -6.24
CA GLU A 220 19.91 5.16 -6.40
C GLU A 220 19.91 6.68 -6.15
N LYS A 221 18.80 7.38 -6.37
CA LYS A 221 18.60 8.78 -5.96
C LYS A 221 18.52 8.89 -4.44
N GLU A 222 17.73 8.04 -3.79
CA GLU A 222 17.59 8.01 -2.33
C GLU A 222 18.92 7.74 -1.62
N LYS A 223 19.69 6.75 -2.07
CA LYS A 223 21.04 6.49 -1.55
C LYS A 223 21.95 7.71 -1.66
N LYS A 224 21.93 8.42 -2.80
CA LYS A 224 22.72 9.65 -3.01
C LYS A 224 22.28 10.76 -2.06
N ASP A 225 20.98 10.93 -1.84
CA ASP A 225 20.45 11.95 -0.93
C ASP A 225 20.69 11.60 0.54
N ILE A 226 20.69 10.33 0.94
CA ILE A 226 21.15 9.85 2.27
C ILE A 226 22.65 10.11 2.44
N LEU A 227 23.48 9.75 1.44
CA LEU A 227 24.94 9.94 1.45
C LEU A 227 25.38 11.40 1.37
N ALA A 228 24.49 12.31 0.95
CA ALA A 228 24.65 13.76 1.00
C ALA A 228 24.03 14.43 2.24
N GLY A 229 23.39 13.65 3.13
CA GLY A 229 22.76 14.17 4.34
C GLY A 229 21.49 15.00 4.11
N LYS A 230 20.78 14.76 3.00
CA LYS A 230 19.52 15.41 2.61
C LYS A 230 18.26 14.59 2.93
N LYS A 231 18.36 13.25 3.00
CA LYS A 231 17.26 12.36 3.40
C LYS A 231 17.68 11.58 4.65
N SER A 232 16.84 11.63 5.68
CA SER A 232 17.08 11.05 7.01
C SER A 232 15.74 10.76 7.71
N VAL A 233 15.77 9.98 8.79
CA VAL A 233 14.59 9.74 9.63
C VAL A 233 14.02 11.05 10.24
N ARG A 234 14.86 12.10 10.35
CA ARG A 234 14.48 13.46 10.79
C ARG A 234 13.47 14.14 9.85
N ASP A 235 13.48 13.74 8.59
CA ASP A 235 12.71 14.39 7.51
C ASP A 235 11.37 13.67 7.28
N LEU A 236 11.23 12.42 7.78
CA LEU A 236 9.99 11.65 7.77
C LEU A 236 8.97 12.27 8.72
N LYS A 237 7.81 12.62 8.18
CA LYS A 237 6.68 13.15 8.94
C LYS A 237 5.51 12.17 8.95
N MET A 238 4.64 12.32 9.93
CA MET A 238 3.30 11.74 9.92
C MET A 238 2.54 12.22 8.67
N PRO A 239 1.73 11.38 8.00
CA PRO A 239 0.81 11.90 6.98
C PRO A 239 -0.22 12.83 7.61
N ASP A 240 -0.79 13.69 6.77
CA ASP A 240 -1.94 14.50 7.14
C ASP A 240 -3.17 13.59 7.27
N LEU A 241 -3.51 13.23 8.52
CA LEU A 241 -4.61 12.32 8.85
C LEU A 241 -5.98 12.81 8.33
N SER A 242 -6.15 14.10 8.04
CA SER A 242 -7.38 14.64 7.45
C SER A 242 -7.57 14.26 5.97
N LYS A 243 -6.48 13.85 5.30
CA LYS A 243 -6.50 13.37 3.90
C LYS A 243 -6.61 11.84 3.79
N CYS A 244 -6.43 11.12 4.89
CA CYS A 244 -6.52 9.67 4.91
C CYS A 244 -7.98 9.21 4.88
N LYS A 245 -8.26 8.16 4.10
CA LYS A 245 -9.56 7.49 4.07
C LYS A 245 -9.58 6.41 5.15
N LYS A 246 -10.76 6.05 5.66
CA LYS A 246 -10.89 4.77 6.37
C LYS A 246 -10.81 3.63 5.36
N PHE A 247 -10.26 2.49 5.75
CA PHE A 247 -10.43 1.25 5.00
C PHE A 247 -11.92 0.90 4.99
N GLU A 248 -12.59 1.14 3.87
CA GLU A 248 -13.89 0.55 3.59
C GLU A 248 -13.70 -0.96 3.48
N ASN A 249 -14.02 -1.65 4.56
CA ASN A 249 -13.96 -3.11 4.64
C ASN A 249 -15.02 -3.72 3.71
N HIS A 250 -14.70 -3.82 2.41
CA HIS A 250 -15.33 -4.75 1.46
C HIS A 250 -14.98 -6.24 1.75
N MET A 251 -14.62 -6.54 3.00
CA MET A 251 -14.88 -7.83 3.62
C MET A 251 -16.38 -8.11 3.53
N LEU A 252 -16.76 -8.98 2.58
CA LEU A 252 -18.13 -9.43 2.34
C LEU A 252 -18.68 -10.20 3.55
N TYR A 253 -19.12 -9.47 4.58
CA TYR A 253 -19.82 -10.05 5.72
C TYR A 253 -21.21 -10.53 5.27
N GLN A 254 -21.32 -11.84 5.08
CA GLN A 254 -22.58 -12.52 4.83
C GLN A 254 -23.46 -12.49 6.09
N THR A 255 -24.35 -11.51 6.17
CA THR A 255 -25.54 -11.50 7.03
C THR A 255 -26.66 -10.81 6.24
N THR A 256 -27.80 -11.43 5.92
CA THR A 256 -28.35 -12.74 6.36
C THR A 256 -28.94 -13.50 5.18
#